data_AF-A0A2P4Q1N3-F1
#
_entry.id   AF-A0A2P4Q1N3-F1
#
_cell.length_a   1.000
_cell.length_b   1.000
_cell.length_c   1.000
_cell.angle_alpha   90.00
_cell.angle_beta   90.00
_cell.angle_gamma   90.00
#
_symmetry.space_group_name_H-M   'P 1'
#
loop_
_entity.id
_entity.type
_entity.pdbx_description
1 polymer ?
#
loop_
_entity_poly.entity_id
_entity_poly.type
_entity_poly.pdbx_seq_one_letter_code
_entity_poly.pdbx_strand_id
1 'polypeptide(L)'
;IEEDCLIHLLKCDNLKLEEIEIWDYLIKWGIKNTDYIPNENLIKWTPMDFSKLEKTLHNCIPYVRFSQMSFKVFNLVRKRYKHILTKDLVDDILQYFSDPNSKPLLKNLPLRVTVYPLDSKIINVKDVAVIASWIDKKKGIPYHLKDIPFKFELIYRASHEGFNTNKFHECCDNKGSTVVIIKVRKSGEIIGGYNSLDWRSVKYKGSYYNRFFIDQKCKTSNSFIFSLFSSTNGGIPILSRVTSKKEAIIWHKNMGPCFGLQDLWINSNSMFGSSKQKSYEKKIINKTTFEIEEYEVFQIIDKRFSLFKFIKKIFKKTLQFIYSRLELLIYTVCDFTCTIMFSLVVFLLIKQLYITLLVKIFIFFISLIGCVLLFGIIFILVGIYKGDIFLIPNMLIIAG
;
A
#
# COMPACT_ATOMS: atom_id res chain seq x y z
N ILE A 1 36.91 25.43 -11.36
CA ILE A 1 37.05 24.79 -10.05
C ILE A 1 38.51 24.44 -9.93
N GLU A 2 39.20 25.01 -8.95
CA GLU A 2 40.59 24.68 -8.63
C GLU A 2 40.67 23.29 -7.98
N GLU A 3 41.84 22.66 -8.02
CA GLU A 3 42.05 21.30 -7.50
C GLU A 3 41.61 21.15 -6.03
N ASP A 4 41.95 22.12 -5.18
CA ASP A 4 41.59 22.11 -3.76
C ASP A 4 40.06 22.09 -3.55
N CYS A 5 39.34 22.94 -4.29
CA CYS A 5 37.88 22.96 -4.28
C CYS A 5 37.30 21.61 -4.73
N LEU A 6 37.89 20.98 -5.75
CA LEU A 6 37.45 19.67 -6.23
C LEU A 6 37.69 18.57 -5.19
N ILE A 7 38.85 18.57 -4.54
CA ILE A 7 39.15 17.64 -3.44
C ILE A 7 38.15 17.82 -2.29
N HIS A 8 37.79 19.05 -1.93
CA HIS A 8 36.76 19.31 -0.93
C HIS A 8 35.38 18.73 -1.33
N LEU A 9 34.97 18.89 -2.60
CA LEU A 9 33.75 18.27 -3.12
C LEU A 9 33.82 16.73 -3.10
N LEU A 10 34.96 16.16 -3.47
CA LEU A 10 35.17 14.71 -3.47
C LEU A 10 35.16 14.13 -2.05
N LYS A 11 35.57 14.89 -1.04
CA LYS A 11 35.46 14.47 0.37
C LYS A 11 34.02 14.47 0.89
N CYS A 12 33.11 15.27 0.33
CA CYS A 12 31.75 15.45 0.86
C CYS A 12 30.86 14.20 0.77
N ASP A 13 30.40 13.66 1.90
CA ASP A 13 29.58 12.44 1.94
C ASP A 13 28.17 12.60 1.37
N ASN A 14 27.70 13.84 1.27
CA ASN A 14 26.33 14.20 0.88
C ASN A 14 26.19 14.55 -0.62
N LEU A 15 27.21 14.27 -1.43
CA LEU A 15 27.20 14.61 -2.87
C LEU A 15 26.23 13.70 -3.65
N LYS A 16 25.12 14.26 -4.14
CA LYS A 16 23.99 13.60 -4.84
C LYS A 16 24.30 13.09 -6.25
N LEU A 17 25.40 12.37 -6.40
CA LEU A 17 25.85 11.75 -7.65
C LEU A 17 26.29 10.31 -7.38
N GLU A 18 26.16 9.44 -8.38
CA GLU A 18 26.77 8.12 -8.35
C GLU A 18 28.30 8.25 -8.49
N GLU A 19 29.07 7.32 -7.88
CA GLU A 19 30.54 7.39 -7.97
C GLU A 19 31.06 7.28 -9.41
N ILE A 20 30.31 6.64 -10.32
CA ILE A 20 30.66 6.64 -11.75
C ILE A 20 30.50 8.02 -12.40
N GLU A 21 29.46 8.77 -12.04
CA GLU A 21 29.27 10.13 -12.53
C GLU A 21 30.36 11.06 -11.97
N ILE A 22 30.70 10.90 -10.70
CA ILE A 22 31.80 11.63 -10.05
C ILE A 22 33.12 11.36 -10.78
N TRP A 23 33.40 10.09 -11.10
CA TRP A 23 34.57 9.71 -11.88
C TRP A 23 34.57 10.34 -13.28
N ASP A 24 33.44 10.32 -13.99
CA ASP A 24 33.33 10.91 -15.32
C ASP A 24 33.52 12.44 -15.28
N TYR A 25 32.98 13.14 -14.28
CA TYR A 25 33.23 14.56 -14.08
C TYR A 25 34.68 14.84 -13.72
N LEU A 26 35.31 14.00 -12.89
CA LEU A 26 36.72 14.11 -12.54
C LEU A 26 37.61 13.94 -13.79
N ILE A 27 37.32 12.98 -14.66
CA ILE A 27 38.03 12.81 -15.94
C ILE A 27 37.86 14.03 -16.84
N LYS A 28 36.63 14.55 -17.00
CA LYS A 28 36.37 15.78 -17.78
C LYS A 28 37.14 16.97 -17.23
N TRP A 29 37.18 17.12 -15.91
CA TRP A 29 37.95 18.17 -15.25
C TRP A 29 39.45 17.97 -15.49
N GLY A 30 39.97 16.75 -15.32
CA GLY A 30 41.38 16.44 -15.56
C GLY A 30 41.79 16.78 -16.99
N ILE A 31 41.02 16.35 -17.99
CA ILE A 31 41.27 16.64 -19.41
C ILE A 31 41.38 18.15 -19.65
N LYS A 32 40.49 18.94 -19.04
CA LYS A 32 40.50 20.39 -19.20
C LYS A 32 41.71 21.08 -18.55
N ASN A 33 42.31 20.46 -17.53
CA ASN A 33 43.41 21.03 -16.74
C ASN A 33 44.76 20.33 -16.97
N THR A 34 44.84 19.40 -17.92
CA THR A 34 46.11 18.80 -18.35
C THR A 34 46.66 19.59 -19.54
N ASP A 35 47.85 20.17 -19.37
CA ASP A 35 48.51 20.91 -20.44
C ASP A 35 48.84 19.97 -21.62
N TYR A 36 48.16 20.20 -22.74
CA TYR A 36 48.32 19.51 -24.03
C TYR A 36 47.78 18.07 -24.08
N ILE A 37 46.47 17.97 -24.34
CA ILE A 37 45.81 16.75 -24.83
C ILE A 37 45.54 16.92 -26.33
N PRO A 38 46.15 16.11 -27.22
CA PRO A 38 46.02 16.30 -28.66
C PRO A 38 44.60 16.04 -29.20
N ASN A 39 43.76 15.32 -28.44
CA ASN A 39 42.45 14.88 -28.90
C ASN A 39 41.51 14.53 -27.73
N GLU A 40 40.27 15.04 -27.73
CA GLU A 40 39.24 14.65 -26.75
C GLU A 40 38.80 13.18 -26.89
N ASN A 41 39.09 12.54 -28.02
CA ASN A 41 38.77 11.14 -28.24
C ASN A 41 39.75 10.20 -27.53
N LEU A 42 39.33 9.69 -26.37
CA LEU A 42 40.04 8.72 -25.53
C LEU A 42 40.50 7.44 -26.24
N ILE A 43 39.91 7.08 -27.39
CA ILE A 43 40.32 5.89 -28.17
C ILE A 43 41.71 6.10 -28.81
N LYS A 44 42.07 7.35 -29.10
CA LYS A 44 43.33 7.70 -29.79
C LYS A 44 44.49 8.01 -28.83
N TRP A 45 44.28 7.83 -27.53
CA TRP A 45 45.25 8.21 -26.50
C TRP A 45 46.39 7.21 -26.40
N THR A 46 47.61 7.73 -26.32
CA THR A 46 48.82 6.96 -26.04
C THR A 46 48.99 6.77 -24.52
N PRO A 47 49.81 5.79 -24.06
CA PRO A 47 50.15 5.67 -22.65
C PRO A 47 50.74 6.95 -22.03
N MET A 48 51.43 7.77 -22.83
CA MET A 48 51.99 9.05 -22.40
C MET A 48 50.90 10.09 -22.11
N ASP A 49 49.83 10.11 -22.90
CA ASP A 49 48.67 10.99 -22.66
C ASP A 49 47.97 10.62 -21.35
N PHE A 50 47.80 9.32 -21.10
CA PHE A 50 47.26 8.84 -19.82
C PHE A 50 48.16 9.20 -18.64
N SER A 51 49.48 9.14 -18.78
CA SER A 51 50.42 9.52 -17.72
C SER A 51 50.33 11.02 -17.38
N LYS A 52 50.12 11.89 -18.37
CA LYS A 52 49.89 13.32 -18.11
C LYS A 52 48.60 13.56 -17.34
N LEU A 53 47.50 12.90 -17.77
CA LEU A 53 46.22 13.00 -17.08
C LEU A 53 46.28 12.43 -15.66
N GLU A 54 47.01 11.33 -15.46
CA GLU A 54 47.25 10.75 -14.14
C GLU A 54 47.92 11.76 -13.21
N LYS A 55 48.97 12.46 -13.66
CA LYS A 55 49.63 13.50 -12.87
C LYS A 55 48.67 14.62 -12.44
N THR A 56 47.81 15.08 -13.34
CA THR A 56 46.79 16.09 -13.03
C THR A 56 45.75 15.59 -12.02
N LEU A 57 45.39 14.31 -12.07
CA LEU A 57 44.35 13.71 -11.23
C LEU A 57 44.89 13.06 -9.95
N HIS A 58 46.21 12.96 -9.80
CA HIS A 58 46.87 12.12 -8.81
C HIS A 58 46.33 12.33 -7.39
N ASN A 59 46.20 13.58 -6.96
CA ASN A 59 45.72 13.90 -5.63
C ASN A 59 44.20 13.74 -5.47
N CYS A 60 43.44 13.75 -6.56
CA CYS A 60 41.99 13.61 -6.56
C CYS A 60 41.53 12.15 -6.52
N ILE A 61 42.25 11.25 -7.22
CA ILE A 61 41.89 9.83 -7.37
C ILE A 61 41.62 9.13 -6.02
N PRO A 62 42.44 9.33 -4.96
CA PRO A 62 42.21 8.69 -3.67
C PRO A 62 40.90 9.10 -2.97
N TYR A 63 40.19 10.12 -3.45
CA TYR A 63 38.92 10.59 -2.89
C TYR A 63 37.69 10.06 -3.64
N VAL A 64 37.89 9.30 -4.71
CA VAL A 64 36.83 8.58 -5.44
C VAL A 64 36.57 7.25 -4.75
N ARG A 65 35.31 6.96 -4.42
CA ARG A 65 34.94 5.76 -3.66
C ARG A 65 34.59 4.64 -4.64
N PHE A 66 35.59 4.14 -5.36
CA PHE A 66 35.42 3.09 -6.38
C PHE A 66 34.72 1.82 -5.86
N SER A 67 34.86 1.52 -4.56
CA SER A 67 34.16 0.43 -3.86
C SER A 67 32.63 0.57 -3.87
N GLN A 68 32.09 1.77 -4.12
CA GLN A 68 30.65 1.99 -4.29
C GLN A 68 30.18 1.77 -5.73
N MET A 69 31.09 1.68 -6.70
CA MET A 69 30.73 1.26 -8.05
C MET A 69 30.34 -0.22 -8.04
N SER A 70 29.50 -0.64 -8.98
CA SER A 70 29.32 -2.08 -9.21
C SER A 70 30.62 -2.70 -9.73
N PHE A 71 30.89 -3.97 -9.38
CA PHE A 71 32.05 -4.69 -9.93
C PHE A 71 32.13 -4.63 -11.47
N LYS A 72 30.98 -4.71 -12.16
CA LYS A 72 30.90 -4.59 -13.61
C LYS A 72 31.35 -3.20 -14.09
N VAL A 73 30.84 -2.14 -13.46
CA VAL A 73 31.20 -0.75 -13.80
C VAL A 73 32.67 -0.47 -13.49
N PHE A 74 33.14 -0.88 -12.31
CA PHE A 74 34.54 -0.73 -11.92
C PHE A 74 35.47 -1.46 -12.89
N ASN A 75 35.12 -2.66 -13.36
CA ASN A 75 35.91 -3.36 -14.36
C ASN A 75 36.04 -2.61 -15.70
N LEU A 76 34.99 -1.90 -16.13
CA LEU A 76 35.04 -1.04 -17.31
C LEU A 76 35.98 0.14 -17.09
N VAL A 77 35.87 0.80 -15.93
CA VAL A 77 36.76 1.91 -15.52
C VAL A 77 38.21 1.44 -15.47
N ARG A 78 38.48 0.32 -14.77
CA ARG A 78 39.80 -0.32 -14.66
C ARG A 78 40.41 -0.64 -16.03
N LYS A 79 39.63 -1.22 -16.93
CA LYS A 79 40.11 -1.57 -18.28
C LYS A 79 40.46 -0.32 -19.09
N ARG A 80 39.63 0.72 -19.00
CA ARG A 80 39.78 1.95 -19.78
C ARG A 80 40.91 2.85 -19.27
N TYR A 81 41.08 2.94 -17.95
CA TYR A 81 42.00 3.87 -17.30
C TYR A 81 43.13 3.13 -16.56
N LYS A 82 43.56 1.97 -17.09
CA LYS A 82 44.60 1.12 -16.49
C LYS A 82 45.94 1.82 -16.23
N HIS A 83 46.22 2.90 -16.94
CA HIS A 83 47.43 3.70 -16.82
C HIS A 83 47.30 4.86 -15.80
N ILE A 84 46.08 5.11 -15.31
CA ILE A 84 45.79 6.14 -14.30
C ILE A 84 45.64 5.51 -12.92
N LEU A 85 45.01 4.33 -12.85
CA LEU A 85 44.78 3.64 -11.58
C LEU A 85 46.01 2.84 -11.17
N THR A 86 46.53 3.08 -9.97
CA THR A 86 47.66 2.33 -9.43
C THR A 86 47.27 0.89 -9.14
N LYS A 87 48.26 -0.02 -9.22
CA LYS A 87 48.05 -1.44 -8.95
C LYS A 87 47.52 -1.65 -7.52
N ASP A 88 48.10 -0.96 -6.54
CA ASP A 88 47.71 -1.08 -5.13
C ASP A 88 46.25 -0.67 -4.90
N LEU A 89 45.79 0.43 -5.53
CA LEU A 89 44.39 0.85 -5.47
C LEU A 89 43.46 -0.19 -6.08
N VAL A 90 43.82 -0.75 -7.24
CA VAL A 90 43.03 -1.77 -7.92
C VAL A 90 42.93 -3.03 -7.06
N ASP A 91 44.05 -3.51 -6.50
CA ASP A 91 44.09 -4.71 -5.68
C ASP A 91 43.27 -4.55 -4.40
N ASP A 92 43.33 -3.37 -3.75
CA ASP A 92 42.53 -3.02 -2.57
C ASP A 92 41.01 -3.05 -2.85
N ILE A 93 40.59 -2.46 -4.00
CA ILE A 93 39.19 -2.46 -4.41
C ILE A 93 38.70 -3.88 -4.77
N LEU A 94 39.55 -4.67 -5.45
CA LEU A 94 39.22 -6.06 -5.78
C LEU A 94 39.08 -6.92 -4.53
N GLN A 95 39.97 -6.72 -3.54
CA GLN A 95 39.87 -7.37 -2.24
C GLN A 95 38.55 -7.01 -1.55
N TYR A 96 38.16 -5.74 -1.56
CA TYR A 96 36.87 -5.31 -1.00
C TYR A 96 35.67 -5.94 -1.72
N PHE A 97 35.73 -6.11 -3.05
CA PHE A 97 34.68 -6.82 -3.79
C PHE A 97 34.61 -8.31 -3.46
N SER A 98 35.73 -8.93 -3.08
CA SER A 98 35.80 -10.32 -2.65
C SER A 98 35.34 -10.52 -1.20
N ASP A 99 35.76 -9.65 -0.28
CA ASP A 99 35.36 -9.65 1.13
C ASP A 99 35.06 -8.22 1.61
N PRO A 100 33.77 -7.83 1.70
CA PRO A 100 33.38 -6.50 2.16
C PRO A 100 33.71 -6.19 3.63
N ASN A 101 34.09 -7.20 4.43
CA ASN A 101 34.56 -7.01 5.81
C ASN A 101 36.06 -6.70 5.89
N SER A 102 36.79 -6.87 4.79
CA SER A 102 38.17 -6.42 4.69
C SER A 102 38.20 -4.89 4.78
N LYS A 103 39.03 -4.35 5.68
CA LYS A 103 39.26 -2.90 5.74
C LYS A 103 40.15 -2.53 4.55
N PRO A 104 39.70 -1.66 3.62
CA PRO A 104 40.57 -1.20 2.56
C PRO A 104 41.79 -0.48 3.17
N LEU A 105 42.96 -0.76 2.60
CA LEU A 105 44.25 -0.21 3.03
C LEU A 105 44.39 1.26 2.58
N LEU A 106 43.75 1.67 1.49
CA LEU A 106 43.79 3.05 0.98
C LEU A 106 42.57 3.86 1.44
N LYS A 107 42.84 4.92 2.22
CA LYS A 107 41.90 5.97 2.70
C LYS A 107 40.45 5.50 2.87
N ASN A 108 40.12 5.07 4.10
CA ASN A 108 38.77 4.70 4.53
C ASN A 108 37.77 5.88 4.52
N LEU A 109 37.35 6.34 3.34
CA LEU A 109 36.26 7.30 3.22
C LEU A 109 34.92 6.59 3.39
N PRO A 110 33.99 7.16 4.17
CA PRO A 110 32.67 6.57 4.34
C PRO A 110 31.87 6.62 3.03
N LEU A 111 30.96 5.67 2.83
CA LEU A 111 30.09 5.59 1.63
C LEU A 111 29.24 6.87 1.45
N ARG A 112 29.15 7.44 0.24
CA ARG A 112 28.20 8.53 -0.07
C ARG A 112 26.75 8.06 -0.05
N VAL A 113 25.87 8.97 0.37
CA VAL A 113 24.47 8.71 0.80
C VAL A 113 23.48 8.48 -0.37
N THR A 114 23.90 8.56 -1.63
CA THR A 114 23.08 9.20 -2.68
C THR A 114 22.26 8.29 -3.59
N VAL A 115 22.30 6.97 -3.35
CA VAL A 115 21.58 5.99 -4.19
C VAL A 115 20.14 5.73 -3.70
N TYR A 116 19.81 6.09 -2.45
CA TYR A 116 18.51 5.77 -1.87
C TYR A 116 17.89 7.01 -1.19
N PRO A 117 16.79 7.57 -1.71
CA PRO A 117 16.14 8.72 -1.10
C PRO A 117 15.49 8.30 0.22
N LEU A 118 16.20 8.56 1.32
CA LEU A 118 15.75 8.31 2.70
C LEU A 118 15.55 9.64 3.41
N ASP A 119 14.32 9.90 3.84
CA ASP A 119 13.99 11.00 4.76
C ASP A 119 13.92 10.44 6.19
N SER A 120 15.07 10.35 6.85
CA SER A 120 15.17 9.91 8.25
C SER A 120 16.17 10.77 9.02
N LYS A 121 15.83 11.10 10.27
CA LYS A 121 16.76 11.71 11.24
C LYS A 121 17.42 10.69 12.16
N ILE A 122 16.93 9.44 12.17
CA ILE A 122 17.37 8.40 13.11
C ILE A 122 18.32 7.40 12.43
N ILE A 123 17.96 6.91 11.24
CA ILE A 123 18.66 5.81 10.56
C ILE A 123 19.27 6.27 9.23
N ASN A 124 20.31 5.57 8.80
CA ASN A 124 20.94 5.77 7.50
C ASN A 124 20.60 4.62 6.53
N VAL A 125 21.08 4.71 5.29
CA VAL A 125 20.74 3.74 4.24
C VAL A 125 21.33 2.34 4.50
N LYS A 126 22.44 2.21 5.25
CA LYS A 126 22.96 0.89 5.66
C LYS A 126 21.98 0.18 6.60
N ASP A 127 21.38 0.92 7.52
CA ASP A 127 20.35 0.39 8.41
C ASP A 127 19.11 -0.06 7.61
N VAL A 128 18.70 0.73 6.63
CA VAL A 128 17.62 0.37 5.69
C VAL A 128 17.94 -0.93 4.95
N ALA A 129 19.17 -1.10 4.47
CA ALA A 129 19.59 -2.34 3.81
C ALA A 129 19.51 -3.56 4.73
N VAL A 130 19.89 -3.43 6.00
CA VAL A 130 19.77 -4.48 7.01
C VAL A 130 18.30 -4.82 7.25
N ILE A 131 17.45 -3.82 7.51
CA ILE A 131 16.01 -4.04 7.75
C ILE A 131 15.33 -4.65 6.52
N ALA A 132 15.62 -4.15 5.31
CA ALA A 132 15.12 -4.68 4.05
C ALA A 132 15.48 -6.17 3.88
N SER A 133 16.70 -6.54 4.24
CA SER A 133 17.16 -7.93 4.20
C SER A 133 16.37 -8.81 5.17
N TRP A 134 16.04 -8.29 6.37
CA TRP A 134 15.22 -8.99 7.34
C TRP A 134 13.76 -9.15 6.89
N ILE A 135 13.18 -8.14 6.23
CA ILE A 135 11.84 -8.19 5.62
C ILE A 135 11.76 -9.33 4.61
N ASP A 136 12.73 -9.41 3.69
CA ASP A 136 12.80 -10.47 2.67
C ASP A 136 13.32 -11.82 3.20
N LYS A 137 13.67 -11.89 4.50
CA LYS A 137 14.30 -13.07 5.11
C LYS A 137 15.58 -13.51 4.37
N LYS A 138 16.29 -12.57 3.76
CA LYS A 138 17.56 -12.79 3.07
C LYS A 138 18.60 -13.31 4.08
N LYS A 139 19.31 -14.37 3.70
CA LYS A 139 20.42 -14.94 4.49
C LYS A 139 21.75 -14.32 4.06
N GLY A 140 22.68 -14.21 4.99
CA GLY A 140 24.04 -13.71 4.72
C GLY A 140 24.10 -12.18 4.66
N ILE A 141 24.85 -11.67 3.68
CA ILE A 141 25.16 -10.24 3.54
C ILE A 141 23.88 -9.45 3.24
N PRO A 142 23.64 -8.31 3.92
CA PRO A 142 22.53 -7.41 3.60
C PRO A 142 22.53 -6.92 2.14
N TYR A 143 21.41 -6.37 1.70
CA TYR A 143 21.33 -5.73 0.38
C TYR A 143 22.40 -4.64 0.21
N HIS A 144 22.95 -4.54 -1.00
CA HIS A 144 23.64 -3.31 -1.39
C HIS A 144 22.61 -2.21 -1.63
N LEU A 145 23.01 -0.96 -1.44
CA LEU A 145 22.13 0.22 -1.46
C LEU A 145 21.26 0.31 -2.74
N LYS A 146 21.85 -0.01 -3.90
CA LYS A 146 21.20 -0.01 -5.22
C LYS A 146 20.21 -1.16 -5.42
N ASP A 147 20.36 -2.25 -4.66
CA ASP A 147 19.62 -3.49 -4.84
C ASP A 147 18.45 -3.62 -3.86
N ILE A 148 18.22 -2.61 -3.00
CA ILE A 148 17.13 -2.60 -2.02
C ILE A 148 15.78 -2.60 -2.75
N PRO A 149 14.96 -3.68 -2.62
CA PRO A 149 13.72 -3.81 -3.38
C PRO A 149 12.56 -3.02 -2.79
N PHE A 150 12.75 -2.40 -1.61
CA PHE A 150 11.74 -1.64 -0.91
C PHE A 150 11.99 -0.14 -1.03
N LYS A 151 10.93 0.66 -1.05
CA LYS A 151 10.94 2.09 -0.73
C LYS A 151 10.43 2.27 0.71
N PHE A 152 11.21 2.93 1.54
CA PHE A 152 10.84 3.35 2.89
C PHE A 152 10.29 4.77 2.78
N GLU A 153 8.97 4.90 2.76
CA GLU A 153 8.28 6.19 2.65
C GLU A 153 7.89 6.67 4.04
N LEU A 154 8.48 7.78 4.48
CA LEU A 154 8.16 8.36 5.78
C LEU A 154 6.69 8.82 5.79
N ILE A 155 5.91 8.32 6.76
CA ILE A 155 4.49 8.67 6.92
C ILE A 155 4.19 9.32 8.27
N TYR A 156 5.11 9.26 9.22
CA TYR A 156 4.95 9.88 10.54
C TYR A 156 6.32 10.16 11.16
N ARG A 157 6.46 11.35 11.73
CA ARG A 157 7.64 11.77 12.52
C ARG A 157 7.14 12.52 13.76
N ALA A 158 7.46 12.01 14.94
CA ALA A 158 6.92 12.52 16.19
C ALA A 158 7.34 13.96 16.49
N SER A 159 8.57 14.37 16.13
CA SER A 159 8.96 15.78 16.28
C SER A 159 8.19 16.77 15.40
N HIS A 160 7.56 16.30 14.32
CA HIS A 160 6.75 17.13 13.43
C HIS A 160 5.26 17.07 13.79
N GLU A 161 4.73 15.86 13.99
CA GLU A 161 3.30 15.62 14.22
C GLU A 161 2.89 15.68 15.71
N GLY A 162 3.88 15.64 16.61
CA GLY A 162 3.70 15.48 18.05
C GLY A 162 3.54 14.02 18.48
N PHE A 163 3.92 13.71 19.72
CA PHE A 163 3.88 12.37 20.33
C PHE A 163 2.45 11.89 20.72
N ASN A 164 1.43 12.35 20.01
CA ASN A 164 0.02 12.04 20.27
C ASN A 164 -0.42 10.78 19.52
N THR A 165 -1.12 9.89 20.20
CA THR A 165 -1.64 8.64 19.61
C THR A 165 -2.68 8.87 18.51
N ASN A 166 -3.49 9.93 18.62
CA ASN A 166 -4.46 10.29 17.57
C ASN A 166 -3.74 10.60 16.25
N LYS A 167 -2.62 11.36 16.32
CA LYS A 167 -1.81 11.70 15.14
C LYS A 167 -1.15 10.46 14.54
N PHE A 168 -0.66 9.55 15.37
CA PHE A 168 -0.19 8.25 14.89
C PHE A 168 -1.29 7.52 14.09
N HIS A 169 -2.50 7.40 14.61
CA HIS A 169 -3.59 6.71 13.90
C HIS A 169 -4.03 7.44 12.63
N GLU A 170 -4.10 8.77 12.63
CA GLU A 170 -4.39 9.58 11.43
C GLU A 170 -3.38 9.29 10.31
N CYS A 171 -2.09 9.18 10.65
CA CYS A 171 -1.01 8.98 9.69
C CYS A 171 -0.79 7.51 9.30
N CYS A 172 -0.90 6.56 10.23
CA CYS A 172 -0.40 5.20 10.09
C CYS A 172 -1.48 4.12 9.90
N ASP A 173 -2.74 4.39 10.22
CA ASP A 173 -3.80 3.40 10.05
C ASP A 173 -4.02 3.06 8.56
N ASN A 174 -4.25 1.77 8.28
CA ASN A 174 -4.55 1.24 6.94
C ASN A 174 -3.48 1.52 5.86
N LYS A 175 -2.22 1.72 6.26
CA LYS A 175 -1.09 1.96 5.33
C LYS A 175 -0.39 0.68 4.85
N GLY A 176 -0.81 -0.50 5.28
CA GLY A 176 -0.13 -1.76 5.02
C GLY A 176 1.11 -1.91 5.88
N SER A 177 2.09 -2.65 5.37
CA SER A 177 3.33 -2.94 6.08
C SER A 177 4.10 -1.66 6.42
N THR A 178 4.59 -1.58 7.65
CA THR A 178 5.32 -0.42 8.17
C THR A 178 6.53 -0.82 8.99
N VAL A 179 7.53 0.06 9.04
CA VAL A 179 8.67 -0.03 9.97
C VAL A 179 8.60 1.15 10.93
N VAL A 180 8.62 0.83 12.21
CA VAL A 180 8.68 1.77 13.33
C VAL A 180 10.14 1.88 13.76
N ILE A 181 10.68 3.11 13.84
CA ILE A 181 12.05 3.42 14.27
C ILE A 181 11.98 4.37 15.46
N ILE A 182 12.65 4.01 16.56
CA ILE A 182 12.66 4.77 17.81
C ILE A 182 14.11 5.02 18.20
N LYS A 183 14.43 6.30 18.44
CA LYS A 183 15.69 6.72 19.06
C LYS A 183 15.45 6.93 20.55
N VAL A 184 16.18 6.21 21.39
CA VAL A 184 16.05 6.28 22.85
C VAL A 184 16.88 7.44 23.40
N ARG A 185 16.25 8.31 24.20
CA ARG A 185 16.92 9.46 24.81
C ARG A 185 18.01 8.98 25.78
N LYS A 186 19.11 9.74 25.86
CA LYS A 186 20.29 9.51 26.71
C LYS A 186 21.16 8.31 26.30
N SER A 187 20.58 7.14 25.99
CA SER A 187 21.39 6.00 25.55
C SER A 187 21.73 6.04 24.06
N GLY A 188 20.94 6.75 23.24
CA GLY A 188 21.13 6.80 21.79
C GLY A 188 20.84 5.47 21.08
N GLU A 189 20.29 4.49 21.79
CA GLU A 189 19.92 3.19 21.23
C GLU A 189 18.84 3.37 20.16
N ILE A 190 18.97 2.63 19.06
CA ILE A 190 18.02 2.64 17.95
C ILE A 190 17.31 1.30 17.92
N ILE A 191 16.03 1.32 18.27
CA ILE A 191 15.17 0.14 18.33
C ILE A 191 13.95 0.31 17.44
N GLY A 192 13.27 -0.78 17.12
CA GLY A 192 12.13 -0.69 16.21
C GLY A 192 11.42 -2.01 15.98
N GLY A 193 10.47 -1.96 15.05
CA GLY A 193 9.74 -3.14 14.63
C GLY A 193 9.15 -3.00 13.24
N TYR A 194 9.13 -4.11 12.52
CA TYR A 194 8.43 -4.26 11.24
C TYR A 194 7.07 -4.91 11.49
N ASN A 195 5.99 -4.20 11.18
CA ASN A 195 4.65 -4.73 11.12
C ASN A 195 4.33 -5.09 9.67
N SER A 196 4.01 -6.36 9.41
CA SER A 196 3.65 -6.84 8.07
C SER A 196 2.15 -6.74 7.77
N LEU A 197 1.37 -6.22 8.72
CA LEU A 197 -0.07 -5.97 8.63
C LEU A 197 -0.30 -4.44 8.66
N ASP A 198 -1.57 -4.05 8.63
CA ASP A 198 -1.99 -2.68 8.92
C ASP A 198 -1.93 -2.36 10.43
N TRP A 199 -1.88 -1.06 10.76
CA TRP A 199 -2.38 -0.53 12.03
C TRP A 199 -3.87 -0.20 11.91
N ARG A 200 -4.62 -0.38 13.00
CA ARG A 200 -6.03 0.06 13.07
C ARG A 200 -6.39 0.58 14.46
N SER A 201 -7.05 1.72 14.47
CA SER A 201 -7.92 2.16 15.56
C SER A 201 -9.29 1.46 15.41
N VAL A 202 -9.52 0.39 16.17
CA VAL A 202 -10.82 -0.30 16.14
C VAL A 202 -11.88 0.62 16.78
N LYS A 203 -12.81 1.14 15.96
CA LYS A 203 -14.03 1.81 16.43
C LYS A 203 -15.11 0.75 16.62
N TYR A 204 -15.54 0.53 17.86
CA TYR A 204 -16.62 -0.42 18.15
C TYR A 204 -17.95 0.11 17.59
N LYS A 205 -18.73 -0.77 16.96
CA LYS A 205 -20.16 -0.57 16.71
C LYS A 205 -20.93 -1.34 17.79
N GLY A 206 -21.29 -0.68 18.88
CA GLY A 206 -22.18 -1.24 19.89
C GLY A 206 -22.58 -0.20 20.93
N SER A 207 -23.65 -0.51 21.68
CA SER A 207 -24.41 0.45 22.47
C SER A 207 -23.58 1.15 23.55
N TYR A 208 -24.05 2.35 23.91
CA TYR A 208 -23.38 3.40 24.68
C TYR A 208 -22.83 2.96 26.07
N TYR A 209 -23.17 1.76 26.56
CA TYR A 209 -23.02 1.37 27.97
C TYR A 209 -21.91 0.36 28.30
N ASN A 210 -21.12 -0.14 27.34
CA ASN A 210 -19.96 -1.00 27.66
C ASN A 210 -18.73 -0.65 26.80
N ARG A 211 -18.04 0.43 27.18
CA ARG A 211 -16.75 0.83 26.58
C ARG A 211 -15.58 0.08 27.25
N PHE A 212 -15.56 -1.26 27.15
CA PHE A 212 -14.32 -2.00 27.38
C PHE A 212 -13.55 -2.04 26.05
N PHE A 213 -12.43 -1.31 25.96
CA PHE A 213 -11.55 -1.40 24.81
C PHE A 213 -10.94 -2.81 24.80
N ILE A 214 -11.39 -3.67 23.88
CA ILE A 214 -10.79 -4.99 23.70
C ILE A 214 -9.60 -4.79 22.76
N ASP A 215 -8.39 -4.95 23.28
CA ASP A 215 -7.18 -5.08 22.48
C ASP A 215 -7.40 -6.16 21.40
N GLN A 216 -7.39 -5.75 20.13
CA GLN A 216 -7.52 -6.71 19.05
C GLN A 216 -6.14 -7.31 18.77
N LYS A 217 -6.00 -8.60 19.12
CA LYS A 217 -4.80 -9.39 18.86
C LYS A 217 -4.77 -9.79 17.38
N CYS A 218 -3.65 -9.51 16.72
CA CYS A 218 -3.45 -9.77 15.31
C CYS A 218 -2.33 -10.78 15.09
N LYS A 219 -2.65 -11.84 14.34
CA LYS A 219 -1.74 -12.93 14.00
C LYS A 219 -0.88 -12.58 12.79
N THR A 220 0.44 -12.67 12.93
CA THR A 220 1.39 -12.68 11.80
C THR A 220 2.68 -13.42 12.19
N SER A 221 3.32 -14.02 11.18
CA SER A 221 4.64 -14.64 11.30
C SER A 221 5.76 -13.85 10.62
N ASN A 222 5.42 -12.76 9.94
CA ASN A 222 6.35 -12.00 9.12
C ASN A 222 6.82 -10.71 9.80
N SER A 223 6.18 -10.32 10.90
CA SER A 223 6.63 -9.21 11.74
C SER A 223 7.82 -9.60 12.60
N PHE A 224 8.63 -8.61 12.96
CA PHE A 224 9.80 -8.76 13.81
C PHE A 224 10.06 -7.44 14.54
N ILE A 225 10.73 -7.51 15.68
CA ILE A 225 11.29 -6.35 16.38
C ILE A 225 12.81 -6.43 16.34
N PHE A 226 13.47 -5.29 16.51
CA PHE A 226 14.92 -5.22 16.37
C PHE A 226 15.56 -4.11 17.20
N SER A 227 16.88 -4.24 17.36
CA SER A 227 17.78 -3.20 17.82
C SER A 227 18.91 -3.09 16.80
N LEU A 228 19.14 -1.89 16.25
CA LEU A 228 20.23 -1.65 15.30
C LEU A 228 21.52 -1.26 16.01
N PHE A 229 21.38 -0.53 17.13
CA PHE A 229 22.49 -0.09 17.94
C PHE A 229 22.12 -0.24 19.42
N SER A 230 22.94 -1.03 20.12
CA SER A 230 22.86 -1.17 21.58
C SER A 230 24.20 -0.86 22.23
N SER A 231 24.17 -0.03 23.27
CA SER A 231 25.34 0.33 24.05
C SER A 231 25.94 -0.85 24.82
N THR A 232 25.17 -1.92 25.06
CA THR A 232 25.65 -3.09 25.82
C THR A 232 26.25 -4.19 24.96
N ASN A 233 25.91 -4.26 23.66
CA ASN A 233 26.37 -5.33 22.75
C ASN A 233 27.37 -4.83 21.70
N GLY A 234 28.04 -3.70 21.95
CA GLY A 234 29.03 -3.14 21.03
C GLY A 234 28.48 -2.78 19.65
N GLY A 235 27.18 -2.49 19.54
CA GLY A 235 26.54 -2.12 18.27
C GLY A 235 26.17 -3.28 17.34
N ILE A 236 26.23 -4.55 17.77
CA ILE A 236 25.76 -5.68 16.94
C ILE A 236 24.23 -5.65 16.83
N PRO A 237 23.65 -5.62 15.60
CA PRO A 237 22.21 -5.60 15.42
C PRO A 237 21.52 -6.87 15.93
N ILE A 238 20.40 -6.72 16.62
CA ILE A 238 19.55 -7.80 17.11
C ILE A 238 18.29 -7.87 16.26
N LEU A 239 18.05 -9.03 15.65
CA LEU A 239 16.76 -9.39 15.05
C LEU A 239 16.01 -10.36 15.97
N SER A 240 14.76 -10.02 16.29
CA SER A 240 13.88 -10.78 17.15
C SER A 240 12.56 -11.09 16.40
N ARG A 241 12.31 -12.36 16.07
CA ARG A 241 11.09 -12.78 15.34
C ARG A 241 10.00 -13.21 16.32
N VAL A 242 8.76 -13.34 15.84
CA VAL A 242 7.60 -13.75 16.65
C VAL A 242 7.69 -15.23 17.06
N THR A 243 7.50 -15.54 18.34
CA THR A 243 7.50 -16.90 18.91
C THR A 243 6.12 -17.55 18.97
N SER A 244 5.03 -16.80 19.26
CA SER A 244 3.66 -17.32 19.42
C SER A 244 2.61 -16.45 18.72
N LYS A 245 1.80 -17.05 17.83
CA LYS A 245 1.17 -16.36 16.69
C LYS A 245 -0.34 -16.12 16.82
N LYS A 246 -0.84 -15.45 17.86
CA LYS A 246 -2.15 -14.75 17.79
C LYS A 246 -2.04 -13.26 18.12
N GLU A 247 -1.00 -12.88 18.82
CA GLU A 247 -0.79 -11.60 19.50
C GLU A 247 0.45 -10.85 19.00
N ALA A 248 0.91 -11.15 17.79
CA ALA A 248 2.12 -10.55 17.22
C ALA A 248 2.01 -9.02 17.10
N ILE A 249 0.81 -8.53 16.75
CA ILE A 249 0.51 -7.09 16.67
C ILE A 249 -0.76 -6.85 17.48
N ILE A 250 -0.82 -5.73 18.21
CA ILE A 250 -2.00 -5.33 18.97
C ILE A 250 -2.57 -4.05 18.34
N TRP A 251 -3.84 -4.09 17.98
CA TRP A 251 -4.60 -2.91 17.61
C TRP A 251 -5.33 -2.37 18.83
N HIS A 252 -5.08 -1.11 19.15
CA HIS A 252 -5.79 -0.43 20.22
C HIS A 252 -5.87 1.07 19.91
N LYS A 253 -7.07 1.63 20.01
CA LYS A 253 -7.36 3.01 19.58
C LYS A 253 -6.64 4.11 20.37
N ASN A 254 -6.18 3.79 21.58
CA ASN A 254 -5.45 4.73 22.43
C ASN A 254 -3.99 4.34 22.55
N MET A 255 -3.46 3.35 21.82
CA MET A 255 -2.04 3.04 21.84
C MET A 255 -1.39 3.41 20.51
N GLY A 256 -0.11 3.79 20.56
CA GLY A 256 0.68 3.92 19.34
C GLY A 256 1.01 2.54 18.75
N PRO A 257 2.18 2.36 18.12
CA PRO A 257 2.60 1.05 17.66
C PRO A 257 2.74 0.09 18.85
N CYS A 258 2.21 -1.13 18.70
CA CYS A 258 2.29 -2.16 19.73
C CYS A 258 2.59 -3.52 19.09
N PHE A 259 3.80 -4.01 19.35
CA PHE A 259 4.30 -5.31 18.95
C PHE A 259 4.21 -6.26 20.14
N GLY A 260 3.57 -7.41 19.94
CA GLY A 260 3.48 -8.45 20.95
C GLY A 260 2.63 -8.04 22.16
N LEU A 261 2.77 -8.78 23.25
CA LEU A 261 2.15 -8.44 24.53
C LEU A 261 3.02 -7.46 25.33
N GLN A 262 3.28 -6.30 24.71
CA GLN A 262 4.20 -5.24 25.19
C GLN A 262 5.68 -5.57 24.96
N ASP A 263 5.99 -6.33 23.90
CA ASP A 263 7.37 -6.59 23.48
C ASP A 263 8.07 -5.33 22.98
N LEU A 264 7.33 -4.48 22.27
CA LEU A 264 7.71 -3.10 21.99
C LEU A 264 6.44 -2.28 21.79
N TRP A 265 6.24 -1.26 22.63
CA TRP A 265 5.11 -0.36 22.46
C TRP A 265 5.39 1.04 22.96
N ILE A 266 4.60 2.00 22.47
CA ILE A 266 4.63 3.41 22.88
C ILE A 266 3.36 3.71 23.69
N ASN A 267 3.56 4.24 24.89
CA ASN A 267 2.48 4.59 25.81
C ASN A 267 1.62 5.73 25.23
N SER A 268 0.31 5.66 25.49
CA SER A 268 -0.68 6.65 25.06
C SER A 268 -0.26 8.08 25.39
N ASN A 269 -0.26 8.96 24.39
CA ASN A 269 -0.03 10.40 24.54
C ASN A 269 1.22 10.76 25.38
N SER A 270 2.32 10.01 25.21
CA SER A 270 3.53 10.24 25.99
C SER A 270 4.79 10.02 25.17
N MET A 271 5.90 10.58 25.65
CA MET A 271 7.24 10.35 25.10
C MET A 271 7.90 9.09 25.69
N PHE A 272 7.12 8.15 26.23
CA PHE A 272 7.65 6.95 26.86
C PHE A 272 7.24 5.70 26.09
N GLY A 273 8.20 4.81 25.91
CA GLY A 273 7.97 3.45 25.42
C GLY A 273 8.29 2.41 26.48
N SER A 274 7.93 1.17 26.19
CA SER A 274 8.19 0.03 27.06
C SER A 274 8.46 -1.23 26.25
N SER A 275 9.28 -2.12 26.80
CA SER A 275 9.68 -3.37 26.15
C SER A 275 9.83 -4.50 27.16
N LYS A 276 9.17 -5.63 26.89
CA LYS A 276 9.25 -6.87 27.68
C LYS A 276 9.23 -8.08 26.74
N GLN A 277 10.24 -8.93 26.80
CA GLN A 277 10.26 -10.13 25.95
C GLN A 277 9.15 -11.12 26.37
N LYS A 278 8.17 -11.33 25.50
CA LYS A 278 7.07 -12.29 25.68
C LYS A 278 6.72 -13.00 24.37
N SER A 279 6.26 -12.26 23.37
CA SER A 279 5.78 -12.77 22.09
C SER A 279 6.86 -12.83 21.01
N TYR A 280 8.06 -12.31 21.30
CA TYR A 280 9.21 -12.30 20.40
C TYR A 280 10.44 -13.01 20.99
N GLU A 281 11.31 -13.54 20.12
CA GLU A 281 12.40 -14.47 20.44
C GLU A 281 13.50 -13.88 21.34
N LYS A 282 13.72 -12.57 21.26
CA LYS A 282 14.83 -11.87 21.92
C LYS A 282 14.39 -10.51 22.47
N LYS A 283 14.97 -10.13 23.61
CA LYS A 283 14.95 -8.76 24.13
C LYS A 283 15.77 -7.83 23.22
N ILE A 284 15.25 -6.63 22.95
CA ILE A 284 15.90 -5.65 22.06
C ILE A 284 16.49 -4.44 22.79
N ILE A 285 16.10 -4.21 24.04
CA ILE A 285 16.62 -3.16 24.92
C ILE A 285 16.62 -3.65 26.35
N ASN A 286 17.63 -3.30 27.14
CA ASN A 286 17.74 -3.81 28.51
C ASN A 286 16.76 -3.21 29.51
N LYS A 287 16.25 -2.01 29.24
CA LYS A 287 15.31 -1.29 30.10
C LYS A 287 13.87 -1.74 29.84
N THR A 288 13.05 -1.80 30.89
CA THR A 288 11.61 -2.08 30.77
C THR A 288 10.84 -0.88 30.23
N THR A 289 11.26 0.32 30.60
CA THR A 289 10.71 1.61 30.17
C THR A 289 11.84 2.49 29.62
N PHE A 290 11.53 3.31 28.62
CA PHE A 290 12.51 4.22 28.03
C PHE A 290 11.85 5.50 27.55
N GLU A 291 12.60 6.60 27.58
CA GLU A 291 12.18 7.88 27.05
C GLU A 291 12.58 7.98 25.57
N ILE A 292 11.69 8.53 24.75
CA ILE A 292 11.86 8.65 23.30
C ILE A 292 12.45 10.03 22.99
N GLU A 293 13.53 10.04 22.23
CA GLU A 293 14.12 11.25 21.66
C GLU A 293 13.43 11.61 20.33
N GLU A 294 13.25 10.62 19.45
CA GLU A 294 12.56 10.75 18.17
C GLU A 294 11.90 9.41 17.80
N TYR A 295 10.79 9.50 17.06
CA TYR A 295 10.03 8.36 16.60
C TYR A 295 9.54 8.57 15.16
N GLU A 296 9.97 7.69 14.26
CA GLU A 296 9.62 7.71 12.84
C GLU A 296 8.88 6.43 12.43
N VAL A 297 7.94 6.55 11.49
CA VAL A 297 7.25 5.40 10.86
C VAL A 297 7.38 5.52 9.36
N PHE A 298 7.83 4.43 8.74
CA PHE A 298 7.95 4.28 7.30
C PHE A 298 6.93 3.28 6.79
N GLN A 299 6.16 3.66 5.77
CA GLN A 299 5.42 2.72 4.94
C GLN A 299 6.41 1.97 4.03
N ILE A 300 6.25 0.65 3.96
CA ILE A 300 7.12 -0.21 3.15
C ILE A 300 6.43 -0.52 1.83
N ILE A 301 6.97 0.02 0.75
CA ILE A 301 6.49 -0.22 -0.61
C ILE A 301 7.48 -1.13 -1.33
N ASP A 302 7.06 -2.36 -1.61
CA ASP A 302 7.84 -3.27 -2.45
C ASP A 302 7.76 -2.82 -3.92
N LYS A 303 8.89 -2.38 -4.45
CA LYS A 303 9.00 -1.87 -5.82
C LYS A 303 8.72 -2.98 -6.85
N ARG A 304 8.99 -4.24 -6.51
CA ARG A 304 8.74 -5.42 -7.38
C ARG A 304 7.25 -5.63 -7.64
N PHE A 305 6.41 -5.37 -6.64
CA PHE A 305 4.95 -5.50 -6.76
C PHE A 305 4.25 -4.22 -7.22
N SER A 306 4.95 -3.09 -7.34
CA SER A 306 4.33 -1.82 -7.77
C SER A 306 3.63 -1.94 -9.13
N LEU A 307 4.25 -2.64 -10.07
CA LEU A 307 3.67 -2.94 -11.39
C LEU A 307 2.41 -3.81 -11.27
N PHE A 308 2.45 -4.85 -10.44
CA PHE A 308 1.30 -5.73 -10.22
C PHE A 308 0.15 -5.00 -9.51
N LYS A 309 0.46 -4.10 -8.59
CA LYS A 309 -0.51 -3.25 -7.89
C LYS A 309 -1.16 -2.26 -8.86
N PHE A 310 -0.41 -1.73 -9.83
CA PHE A 310 -0.93 -0.91 -10.92
C PHE A 310 -1.87 -1.71 -11.83
N ILE A 311 -1.47 -2.89 -12.28
CA ILE A 311 -2.32 -3.80 -13.09
C ILE A 311 -3.61 -4.17 -12.32
N LYS A 312 -3.50 -4.52 -11.03
CA LYS A 312 -4.66 -4.82 -10.18
C LYS A 312 -5.59 -3.61 -10.01
N LYS A 313 -5.04 -2.39 -9.93
CA LYS A 313 -5.83 -1.15 -9.86
C LYS A 313 -6.61 -0.90 -11.16
N ILE A 314 -5.98 -1.13 -12.32
CA ILE A 314 -6.66 -1.10 -13.63
C ILE A 314 -7.78 -2.14 -13.63
N PHE A 315 -7.47 -3.40 -13.34
CA PHE A 315 -8.46 -4.48 -13.34
C PHE A 315 -9.65 -4.20 -12.41
N LYS A 316 -9.40 -3.68 -11.21
CA LYS A 316 -10.47 -3.30 -10.27
C LYS A 316 -11.37 -2.19 -10.82
N LYS A 317 -10.78 -1.16 -11.46
CA LYS A 317 -11.56 -0.10 -12.14
C LYS A 317 -12.41 -0.69 -13.26
N THR A 318 -11.85 -1.56 -14.09
CA THR A 318 -12.58 -2.23 -15.17
C THR A 318 -13.72 -3.09 -14.64
N LEU A 319 -13.48 -3.86 -13.59
CA LEU A 319 -14.50 -4.70 -12.96
C LEU A 319 -15.62 -3.88 -12.33
N GLN A 320 -15.29 -2.77 -11.65
CA GLN A 320 -16.29 -1.86 -11.07
C GLN A 320 -17.14 -1.18 -12.16
N PHE A 321 -16.52 -0.82 -13.29
CA PHE A 321 -17.23 -0.32 -14.45
C PHE A 321 -18.20 -1.36 -15.03
N ILE A 322 -17.75 -2.61 -15.20
CA ILE A 322 -18.61 -3.73 -15.66
C ILE A 322 -19.79 -3.93 -14.70
N TYR A 323 -19.54 -3.93 -13.38
CA TYR A 323 -20.60 -4.09 -12.38
C TYR A 323 -21.65 -2.98 -12.46
N SER A 324 -21.22 -1.72 -12.60
CA SER A 324 -22.15 -0.59 -12.76
C SER A 324 -23.00 -0.67 -14.04
N ARG A 325 -22.45 -1.23 -15.12
CA ARG A 325 -23.18 -1.46 -16.37
C ARG A 325 -24.18 -2.62 -16.25
N LEU A 326 -23.81 -3.69 -15.55
CA LEU A 326 -24.71 -4.81 -15.25
C LEU A 326 -25.87 -4.38 -14.35
N GLU A 327 -25.59 -3.57 -13.33
CA GLU A 327 -26.63 -3.03 -12.43
C GLU A 327 -27.62 -2.13 -13.18
N LEU A 328 -27.13 -1.26 -14.07
CA LEU A 328 -27.97 -0.45 -14.95
C LEU A 328 -28.83 -1.34 -15.87
N LEU A 329 -28.24 -2.40 -16.43
CA LEU A 329 -28.95 -3.35 -17.29
C LEU A 329 -30.06 -4.08 -16.52
N ILE A 330 -29.77 -4.59 -15.32
CA ILE A 330 -30.75 -5.24 -14.45
C ILE A 330 -31.90 -4.29 -14.13
N TYR A 331 -31.58 -3.04 -13.75
CA TYR A 331 -32.59 -2.02 -13.48
C TYR A 331 -33.51 -1.79 -14.69
N THR A 332 -32.95 -1.62 -15.89
CA THR A 332 -33.75 -1.43 -17.11
C THR A 332 -34.62 -2.64 -17.45
N VAL A 333 -34.14 -3.87 -17.22
CA VAL A 333 -34.94 -5.08 -17.43
C VAL A 333 -36.06 -5.17 -16.41
N CYS A 334 -35.80 -4.87 -15.14
CA CYS A 334 -36.83 -4.84 -14.09
C CYS A 334 -37.91 -3.78 -14.35
N ASP A 335 -37.51 -2.58 -14.80
CA ASP A 335 -38.46 -1.52 -15.12
C ASP A 335 -39.36 -1.90 -16.32
N PHE A 336 -38.77 -2.54 -17.34
CA PHE A 336 -39.49 -3.06 -18.49
C PHE A 336 -40.46 -4.21 -18.12
N THR A 337 -40.06 -5.12 -17.23
CA THR A 337 -40.97 -6.19 -16.78
C THR A 337 -42.09 -5.64 -15.90
N CYS A 338 -41.82 -4.67 -15.03
CA CYS A 338 -42.84 -3.99 -14.22
C CYS A 338 -43.88 -3.27 -15.09
N THR A 339 -43.45 -2.57 -16.14
CA THR A 339 -44.36 -1.88 -17.07
C THR A 339 -45.22 -2.87 -17.87
N ILE A 340 -44.68 -4.01 -18.29
CA ILE A 340 -45.46 -5.09 -18.91
C ILE A 340 -46.50 -5.66 -17.93
N MET A 341 -46.09 -5.97 -16.69
CA MET A 341 -46.99 -6.53 -15.67
C MET A 341 -48.11 -5.55 -15.31
N PHE A 342 -47.80 -4.26 -15.18
CA PHE A 342 -48.80 -3.23 -14.95
C PHE A 342 -49.80 -3.15 -16.12
N SER A 343 -49.32 -3.18 -17.35
CA SER A 343 -50.16 -3.16 -18.55
C SER A 343 -51.09 -4.38 -18.62
N LEU A 344 -50.60 -5.57 -18.26
CA LEU A 344 -51.40 -6.80 -18.14
C LEU A 344 -52.50 -6.68 -17.07
N VAL A 345 -52.18 -6.15 -15.89
CA VAL A 345 -53.17 -5.94 -14.82
C VAL A 345 -54.26 -4.96 -15.27
N VAL A 346 -53.87 -3.84 -15.88
CA VAL A 346 -54.83 -2.86 -16.43
C VAL A 346 -55.73 -3.51 -17.48
N PHE A 347 -55.17 -4.31 -18.39
CA PHE A 347 -55.95 -5.05 -19.40
C PHE A 347 -56.95 -6.02 -18.75
N LEU A 348 -56.53 -6.78 -17.73
CA LEU A 348 -57.41 -7.70 -17.00
C LEU A 348 -58.54 -6.96 -16.25
N LEU A 349 -58.25 -5.81 -15.65
CA LEU A 349 -59.26 -4.97 -14.99
C LEU A 349 -60.29 -4.42 -15.99
N ILE A 350 -59.84 -3.94 -17.15
CA ILE A 350 -60.73 -3.48 -18.23
C ILE A 350 -61.61 -4.64 -18.69
N LYS A 351 -61.03 -5.82 -18.91
CA LYS A 351 -61.77 -7.04 -19.29
C LYS A 351 -62.83 -7.41 -18.24
N GLN A 352 -62.49 -7.35 -16.96
CA GLN A 352 -63.42 -7.65 -15.87
C GLN A 352 -64.58 -6.64 -15.81
N LEU A 353 -64.28 -5.35 -16.01
CA LEU A 353 -65.29 -4.29 -16.03
C LEU A 353 -66.26 -4.48 -17.21
N TYR A 354 -65.73 -4.84 -18.38
CA TYR A 354 -66.51 -5.17 -19.57
C TYR A 354 -67.43 -6.38 -19.35
N ILE A 355 -66.91 -7.47 -18.77
CA ILE A 355 -67.72 -8.66 -18.43
C ILE A 355 -68.83 -8.29 -17.45
N THR A 356 -68.51 -7.51 -16.41
CA THR A 356 -69.49 -7.08 -15.40
C THR A 356 -70.61 -6.25 -16.03
N LEU A 357 -70.26 -5.36 -16.97
CA LEU A 357 -71.24 -4.57 -17.72
C LEU A 357 -72.17 -5.47 -18.56
N LEU A 358 -71.61 -6.44 -19.29
CA LEU A 358 -72.39 -7.39 -20.09
C LEU A 358 -73.37 -8.20 -19.22
N VAL A 359 -72.92 -8.68 -18.05
CA VAL A 359 -73.77 -9.43 -17.11
C VAL A 359 -74.91 -8.54 -16.61
N LYS A 360 -74.64 -7.27 -16.26
CA LYS A 360 -75.69 -6.33 -15.84
C LYS A 360 -76.71 -6.06 -16.95
N ILE A 361 -76.24 -5.86 -18.18
CA ILE A 361 -77.11 -5.68 -19.36
C ILE A 361 -77.99 -6.92 -19.56
N PHE A 362 -77.42 -8.11 -19.46
CA PHE A 362 -78.15 -9.37 -19.60
C PHE A 362 -79.23 -9.54 -18.52
N ILE A 363 -78.90 -9.28 -17.25
CA ILE A 363 -79.88 -9.31 -16.14
C ILE A 363 -81.00 -8.29 -16.37
N PHE A 364 -80.67 -7.08 -16.84
CA PHE A 364 -81.66 -6.05 -17.18
C PHE A 364 -82.65 -6.55 -18.25
N PHE A 365 -82.15 -7.18 -19.31
CA PHE A 365 -83.01 -7.77 -20.35
C PHE A 365 -83.90 -8.89 -19.82
N ILE A 366 -83.38 -9.79 -18.97
CA ILE A 366 -84.18 -10.84 -18.32
C ILE A 366 -85.31 -10.21 -17.47
N SER A 367 -84.98 -9.20 -16.66
CA SER A 367 -85.96 -8.50 -15.85
C SER A 367 -87.03 -7.82 -16.70
N LEU A 368 -86.64 -7.19 -17.81
CA LEU A 368 -87.56 -6.55 -18.74
C LEU A 368 -88.53 -7.56 -19.36
N ILE A 369 -88.02 -8.71 -19.83
CA ILE A 369 -88.85 -9.81 -20.34
C ILE A 369 -89.81 -10.31 -19.27
N GLY A 370 -89.33 -10.49 -18.03
CA GLY A 370 -90.15 -10.89 -16.89
C GLY A 370 -91.29 -9.91 -16.60
N CYS A 371 -91.00 -8.61 -16.62
CA CYS A 371 -92.02 -7.57 -16.46
C CYS A 371 -93.06 -7.58 -17.58
N VAL A 372 -92.64 -7.75 -18.84
CA VAL A 372 -93.56 -7.84 -19.99
C VAL A 372 -94.49 -9.04 -19.85
N LEU A 373 -93.96 -10.21 -19.48
CA LEU A 373 -94.75 -11.42 -19.24
C LEU A 373 -95.74 -11.23 -18.09
N LEU A 374 -95.29 -10.65 -16.97
CA LEU A 374 -96.16 -10.38 -15.81
C LEU A 374 -97.28 -9.42 -16.18
N PHE A 375 -96.98 -8.36 -16.94
CA PHE A 375 -97.98 -7.42 -17.43
C PHE A 375 -99.00 -8.11 -18.34
N GLY A 376 -98.54 -9.01 -19.23
CA GLY A 376 -99.41 -9.85 -20.03
C GLY A 376 -100.34 -10.72 -19.19
N ILE A 377 -99.83 -11.37 -18.14
CA ILE A 377 -100.64 -12.19 -17.21
C ILE A 377 -101.66 -11.33 -16.46
N ILE A 378 -101.26 -10.17 -15.95
CA ILE A 378 -102.18 -9.24 -15.27
C ILE A 378 -103.27 -8.77 -16.23
N PHE A 379 -102.92 -8.46 -17.48
CA PHE A 379 -103.88 -8.06 -18.51
C PHE A 379 -104.91 -9.17 -18.78
N ILE A 380 -104.46 -10.43 -18.88
CA ILE A 380 -105.33 -11.61 -18.99
C ILE A 380 -106.25 -11.74 -17.76
N LEU A 381 -105.70 -11.64 -16.56
CA LEU A 381 -106.48 -11.79 -15.31
C LEU A 381 -107.51 -10.67 -15.11
N VAL A 382 -107.16 -9.42 -15.44
CA VAL A 382 -108.10 -8.29 -15.40
C VAL A 382 -109.19 -8.45 -16.45
N GLY A 383 -108.87 -9.00 -17.62
CA GLY A 383 -109.86 -9.40 -18.62
C GLY A 383 -110.86 -10.44 -18.08
N ILE A 384 -110.38 -11.44 -17.34
CA ILE A 384 -111.21 -12.47 -16.71
C ILE A 384 -112.11 -11.88 -15.60
N TYR A 385 -111.59 -10.96 -14.78
CA TYR A 385 -112.33 -10.41 -13.62
C TYR A 385 -113.46 -9.44 -14.00
N LYS A 386 -113.36 -8.75 -15.15
CA LYS A 386 -114.42 -7.85 -15.63
C LYS A 386 -115.64 -8.57 -16.23
N GLY A 387 -115.68 -9.90 -16.19
CA GLY A 387 -116.88 -10.67 -16.53
C GLY A 387 -117.15 -10.77 -18.03
N ASP A 388 -116.16 -10.48 -18.87
CA ASP A 388 -116.23 -10.85 -20.27
C ASP A 388 -115.73 -12.29 -20.40
N ILE A 389 -116.66 -13.24 -20.39
CA ILE A 389 -116.43 -14.56 -20.96
C ILE A 389 -116.10 -14.34 -22.43
N PHE A 390 -114.81 -14.34 -22.77
CA PHE A 390 -114.41 -14.76 -24.10
C PHE A 390 -114.01 -16.22 -24.05
N LEU A 391 -114.86 -17.02 -24.69
CA LEU A 391 -114.60 -18.40 -25.11
C LEU A 391 -113.16 -18.56 -25.60
N ILE A 392 -112.51 -19.60 -25.07
CA ILE A 392 -111.29 -20.21 -25.59
C ILE A 392 -111.44 -20.43 -27.11
N PRO A 393 -110.35 -20.36 -27.89
CA PRO A 393 -110.07 -21.53 -28.71
C PRO A 393 -108.66 -22.07 -28.52
N ASN A 394 -108.64 -23.38 -28.32
CA ASN A 394 -107.62 -24.29 -28.80
C ASN A 394 -106.85 -23.75 -30.01
N MET A 395 -105.52 -23.75 -29.91
CA MET A 395 -104.65 -24.33 -30.93
C MET A 395 -103.34 -24.71 -30.24
N LEU A 396 -103.13 -26.00 -29.98
CA LEU A 396 -102.32 -26.88 -30.82
C LEU A 396 -100.91 -26.33 -31.07
N ILE A 397 -99.93 -26.99 -30.45
CA ILE A 397 -98.75 -27.63 -31.07
C ILE A 397 -98.20 -26.92 -32.32
N ILE A 398 -96.92 -26.53 -32.30
CA ILE A 398 -95.88 -27.07 -33.20
C ILE A 398 -94.49 -26.67 -32.72
N ALA A 399 -93.61 -27.66 -32.80
CA ALA A 399 -92.17 -27.67 -32.58
C ALA A 399 -91.38 -26.60 -33.35
N GLY A 400 -90.18 -26.32 -32.84
CA GLY A 400 -89.14 -25.52 -33.49
C GLY A 400 -88.05 -25.16 -32.50
#